data_AF-A0A0B7MAF3-F1
#
_entry.id   AF-A0A0B7MAF3-F1
#
_cell.length_a   1.000
_cell.length_b   1.000
_cell.length_c   1.000
_cell.angle_alpha   90.00
_cell.angle_beta   90.00
_cell.angle_gamma   90.00
#
_symmetry.space_group_name_H-M   'P 1'
#
loop_
_entity.id
_entity.type
_entity.pdbx_description
1 polymer ?
#
loop_
_entity_poly.entity_id
_entity_poly.type
_entity_poly.pdbx_seq_one_letter_code
_entity_poly.pdbx_strand_id
1 'polypeptide(L)'
;MPPPNRISSGRVKYYNKEGAREEMTQLYHRDFIDLVSNFNVGDRIRVKWTSKRQGIGKECYISEGNIVQITDNAIYIRGDVGFTAGINKGDIAMGVEIKQIS
;
A
#
# COMPACT_ATOMS: atom_id res chain seq x y z
N MET A 1 -1.18 50.86 4.75
CA MET A 1 -0.67 50.47 3.42
C MET A 1 0.63 49.71 3.63
N PRO A 2 0.78 48.45 3.18
CA PRO A 2 2.09 47.79 3.16
C PRO A 2 2.85 48.11 1.85
N PRO A 3 4.19 48.02 1.82
CA PRO A 3 5.01 48.46 0.69
C PRO A 3 5.01 47.45 -0.47
N PRO A 4 5.35 47.87 -1.69
CA PRO A 4 5.33 47.01 -2.88
C PRO A 4 6.60 46.16 -2.94
N ASN A 5 6.52 44.90 -2.52
CA ASN A 5 7.60 43.95 -2.75
C ASN A 5 7.55 43.44 -4.20
N ARG A 6 8.43 44.03 -5.03
CA ARG A 6 8.92 43.47 -6.29
C ARG A 6 10.01 42.41 -5.99
N ILE A 7 10.31 41.57 -6.98
CA ILE A 7 11.36 40.50 -7.07
C ILE A 7 10.75 39.11 -6.74
N SER A 8 10.89 38.01 -7.50
CA SER A 8 11.71 37.61 -8.66
C SER A 8 11.01 36.45 -9.39
N SER A 9 11.33 36.26 -10.67
CA SER A 9 10.90 35.18 -11.57
C SER A 9 11.37 33.78 -11.13
N GLY A 10 10.81 33.25 -10.04
CA GLY A 10 10.82 31.82 -9.76
C GLY A 10 9.41 31.27 -10.00
N ARG A 11 9.26 30.25 -10.85
CA ARG A 11 8.01 29.47 -10.96
C ARG A 11 7.66 28.93 -9.58
N VAL A 12 6.78 29.63 -8.85
CA VAL A 12 6.10 29.08 -7.68
C VAL A 12 5.17 27.99 -8.23
N LYS A 13 5.59 26.72 -8.12
CA LYS A 13 4.71 25.58 -8.38
C LYS A 13 3.68 25.53 -7.26
N TYR A 14 2.50 26.07 -7.52
CA TYR A 14 1.33 25.79 -6.69
C TYR A 14 0.95 24.33 -6.94
N TYR A 15 1.39 23.43 -6.06
CA TYR A 15 0.88 22.05 -6.07
C TYR A 15 -0.60 22.11 -5.70
N ASN A 16 -1.49 21.88 -6.67
CA ASN A 16 -2.90 21.69 -6.37
C ASN A 16 -3.07 20.36 -5.59
N LYS A 17 -4.12 20.24 -4.78
CA LYS A 17 -4.38 19.04 -3.98
C LYS A 17 -4.50 17.76 -4.83
N GLU A 18 -4.85 17.91 -6.10
CA GLU A 18 -4.98 16.82 -7.06
C GLU A 18 -3.61 16.30 -7.50
N GLY A 19 -2.67 17.16 -7.87
CA GLY A 19 -1.30 16.77 -8.22
C GLY A 19 -0.56 16.14 -7.04
N ALA A 20 -0.73 16.68 -5.84
CA ALA A 20 -0.17 16.07 -4.62
C ALA A 20 -0.76 14.67 -4.33
N ARG A 21 -2.04 14.45 -4.64
CA ARG A 21 -2.71 13.16 -4.48
C ARG A 21 -2.24 12.15 -5.52
N GLU A 22 -2.03 12.57 -6.76
CA GLU A 22 -1.47 11.72 -7.82
C GLU A 22 -0.03 11.30 -7.50
N GLU A 23 0.83 12.23 -7.07
CA GLU A 23 2.21 11.94 -6.65
C GLU A 23 2.26 10.95 -5.49
N MET A 24 1.43 11.13 -4.44
CA MET A 24 1.35 10.16 -3.34
C MET A 24 0.86 8.79 -3.81
N THR A 25 -0.14 8.74 -4.70
CA THR A 25 -0.66 7.48 -5.23
C THR A 25 0.40 6.71 -6.02
N GLN A 26 1.25 7.43 -6.77
CA GLN A 26 2.36 6.80 -7.48
C GLN A 26 3.48 6.33 -6.55
N LEU A 27 3.77 7.07 -5.47
CA LEU A 27 4.74 6.65 -4.46
C LEU A 27 4.32 5.31 -3.82
N TYR A 28 3.06 5.20 -3.37
CA TYR A 28 2.54 3.96 -2.79
C TYR A 28 2.47 2.80 -3.79
N HIS A 29 2.30 3.10 -5.09
CA HIS A 29 2.35 2.07 -6.11
C HIS A 29 3.77 1.52 -6.26
N ARG A 30 4.79 2.40 -6.30
CA ARG A 30 6.19 1.96 -6.40
C ARG A 30 6.63 1.18 -5.17
N ASP A 31 6.31 1.67 -3.97
CA ASP A 31 6.62 0.97 -2.72
C ASP A 31 5.96 -0.41 -2.67
N PHE A 32 4.73 -0.52 -3.21
CA PHE A 32 4.04 -1.80 -3.34
C PHE A 32 4.76 -2.74 -4.32
N ILE A 33 5.14 -2.25 -5.51
CA ILE A 33 5.87 -3.05 -6.51
C ILE A 33 7.22 -3.53 -5.96
N ASP A 34 7.98 -2.65 -5.29
CA ASP A 34 9.27 -2.99 -4.67
C ASP A 34 9.11 -3.98 -3.49
N LEU A 35 8.00 -3.91 -2.76
CA LEU A 35 7.66 -4.91 -1.74
C LEU A 35 7.37 -6.27 -2.39
N VAL A 36 6.47 -6.32 -3.38
CA VAL A 36 6.02 -7.58 -3.97
C VAL A 36 7.09 -8.26 -4.82
N SER A 37 8.09 -7.53 -5.32
CA SER A 37 9.22 -8.14 -6.06
C SER A 37 10.07 -9.09 -5.22
N ASN A 38 9.93 -9.07 -3.89
CA ASN A 38 10.63 -9.99 -2.98
C ASN A 38 9.86 -11.29 -2.72
N PHE A 39 8.67 -11.46 -3.32
CA PHE A 39 7.81 -12.60 -3.06
C PHE A 39 7.44 -13.35 -4.34
N ASN A 40 7.17 -14.64 -4.19
CA ASN A 40 6.71 -15.54 -5.24
C ASN A 40 5.38 -16.18 -4.86
N VAL A 41 4.63 -16.62 -5.88
CA VAL A 41 3.50 -17.52 -5.66
C VAL A 41 4.03 -18.82 -5.04
N GLY A 42 3.40 -19.24 -3.94
CA GLY A 42 3.82 -20.39 -3.13
C GLY A 42 4.52 -20.01 -1.82
N ASP A 43 5.11 -18.81 -1.71
CA ASP A 43 5.78 -18.38 -0.48
C ASP A 43 4.81 -18.34 0.70
N ARG A 44 5.27 -18.80 1.86
CA ARG A 44 4.52 -18.67 3.11
C ARG A 44 4.88 -17.35 3.78
N ILE A 45 3.88 -16.52 4.03
CA ILE A 45 4.06 -15.19 4.62
C ILE A 45 3.28 -15.04 5.92
N ARG A 46 3.76 -14.15 6.79
CA ARG A 46 3.05 -13.60 7.92
C ARG A 46 2.65 -12.16 7.61
N VAL A 47 1.43 -11.80 7.98
CA VAL A 47 0.83 -10.48 7.80
C VAL A 47 0.47 -9.91 9.16
N LYS A 48 0.99 -8.72 9.45
CA LYS A 48 0.64 -7.97 10.66
C LYS A 48 -0.22 -6.77 10.26
N TRP A 49 -1.50 -6.87 10.59
CA TRP A 49 -2.48 -5.84 10.31
C TRP A 49 -2.42 -4.73 11.36
N THR A 50 -1.94 -3.54 10.98
CA THR A 50 -1.84 -2.37 11.86
C THR A 50 -3.14 -1.58 12.00
N SER A 51 -4.03 -1.69 11.01
CA SER A 51 -5.36 -1.07 11.02
C SER A 51 -6.35 -1.92 10.25
N LYS A 52 -7.51 -2.17 10.85
CA LYS A 52 -8.60 -2.92 10.23
C LYS A 52 -9.57 -1.94 9.59
N ARG A 53 -9.83 -2.09 8.29
CA ARG A 53 -10.85 -1.35 7.56
C ARG A 53 -12.23 -1.62 8.17
N GLN A 54 -12.99 -0.55 8.40
CA GLN A 54 -14.38 -0.67 8.83
C GLN A 54 -15.21 -1.35 7.74
N GLY A 55 -16.15 -2.22 8.12
CA GLY A 55 -17.02 -2.94 7.19
C GLY A 55 -16.40 -4.17 6.51
N ILE A 56 -15.17 -4.54 6.84
CA ILE A 56 -14.52 -5.78 6.38
C ILE A 56 -14.56 -6.83 7.49
N GLY A 57 -14.97 -8.06 7.15
CA GLY A 57 -15.07 -9.19 8.07
C GLY A 57 -13.72 -9.60 8.68
N LYS A 58 -13.75 -10.18 9.89
CA LYS A 58 -12.53 -10.56 10.63
C LYS A 58 -11.72 -11.63 9.89
N GLU A 59 -12.40 -12.49 9.15
CA GLU A 59 -11.87 -13.56 8.30
C GLU A 59 -10.97 -13.05 7.17
N CYS A 60 -11.13 -11.79 6.76
CA CYS A 60 -10.27 -11.17 5.74
C CYS A 60 -8.90 -10.74 6.30
N TYR A 61 -8.71 -10.74 7.61
CA TYR A 61 -7.44 -10.38 8.27
C TYR A 61 -6.62 -11.61 8.61
N ILE A 62 -6.37 -12.44 7.58
CA ILE A 62 -5.52 -13.62 7.69
C ILE A 62 -4.12 -13.18 8.14
N SER A 63 -3.62 -13.76 9.22
CA SER A 63 -2.30 -13.43 9.77
C SER A 63 -1.17 -14.25 9.16
N GLU A 64 -1.46 -15.41 8.59
CA GLU A 64 -0.47 -16.27 7.92
C GLU A 64 -1.13 -17.05 6.77
N GLY A 65 -0.39 -17.26 5.69
CA GLY A 65 -0.87 -18.05 4.55
C GLY A 65 0.16 -18.15 3.44
N ASN A 66 -0.17 -18.97 2.44
CA ASN A 66 0.63 -19.09 1.22
C ASN A 66 0.13 -18.10 0.17
N ILE A 67 1.06 -17.44 -0.53
CA ILE A 67 0.72 -16.59 -1.66
C ILE A 67 0.15 -17.46 -2.78
N VAL A 68 -1.06 -17.14 -3.22
CA VAL A 68 -1.72 -17.84 -4.34
C VAL A 68 -1.76 -16.99 -5.61
N GLN A 69 -1.63 -15.67 -5.48
CA GLN A 69 -1.58 -14.75 -6.62
C GLN A 69 -0.94 -13.42 -6.21
N ILE A 70 -0.14 -12.84 -7.11
CA ILE A 70 0.37 -11.47 -7.01
C ILE A 70 -0.15 -10.70 -8.24
N THR A 71 -0.60 -9.47 -8.02
CA THR A 71 -1.06 -8.54 -9.06
C THR A 71 -0.43 -7.17 -8.80
N ASP A 72 -0.58 -6.25 -9.75
CA ASP A 72 -0.09 -4.86 -9.62
C ASP A 72 -0.75 -4.06 -8.48
N ASN A 73 -1.79 -4.60 -7.85
CA ASN A 73 -2.56 -3.90 -6.81
C ASN A 73 -2.73 -4.68 -5.50
N ALA A 74 -2.47 -5.99 -5.49
CA ALA A 74 -2.74 -6.84 -4.34
C ALA A 74 -1.91 -8.14 -4.33
N ILE A 75 -1.62 -8.61 -3.12
CA ILE A 75 -1.17 -9.98 -2.83
C ILE A 75 -2.38 -10.77 -2.30
N TYR A 76 -2.67 -11.91 -2.90
CA TYR A 76 -3.69 -12.82 -2.40
C TYR A 76 -3.03 -13.99 -1.67
N ILE A 77 -3.50 -14.25 -0.45
CA ILE A 77 -3.04 -15.37 0.37
C ILE A 77 -4.17 -16.32 0.69
N ARG A 78 -3.87 -17.61 0.74
CA ARG A 78 -4.73 -18.65 1.29
C ARG A 78 -4.24 -19.03 2.67
N GLY A 79 -5.08 -18.85 3.69
CA GLY A 79 -4.80 -19.27 5.06
C GLY A 79 -5.06 -20.77 5.28
N ASP A 80 -4.65 -21.29 6.43
CA ASP A 80 -4.73 -22.72 6.76
C ASP A 80 -6.17 -23.28 6.75
N VAL A 81 -7.17 -22.45 7.02
CA VAL A 81 -8.60 -22.80 7.00
C VAL A 81 -9.25 -22.69 5.62
N GLY A 82 -8.47 -22.48 4.56
CA GLY A 82 -8.93 -22.48 3.16
C GLY A 82 -9.51 -21.15 2.65
N PHE A 83 -9.74 -20.16 3.51
CA PHE A 83 -10.14 -18.81 3.09
C PHE A 83 -9.01 -18.08 2.36
N THR A 84 -9.38 -17.26 1.38
CA THR A 84 -8.45 -16.40 0.62
C THR A 84 -8.69 -14.94 1.00
N ALA A 85 -7.62 -14.21 1.32
CA ALA A 85 -7.65 -12.78 1.62
C ALA A 85 -6.74 -12.01 0.69
N GLY A 86 -7.16 -10.78 0.33
CA GLY A 86 -6.35 -9.86 -0.47
C GLY A 86 -5.76 -8.76 0.40
N ILE A 87 -4.44 -8.58 0.30
CA ILE A 87 -3.69 -7.47 0.90
C ILE A 87 -3.42 -6.47 -0.22
N ASN A 88 -4.16 -5.37 -0.22
CA ASN A 88 -4.10 -4.39 -1.29
C ASN A 88 -3.02 -3.35 -1.02
N LYS A 89 -2.59 -2.61 -2.05
CA LYS A 89 -1.69 -1.46 -1.91
C LYS A 89 -2.13 -0.44 -0.85
N GLY A 90 -3.45 -0.26 -0.68
CA GLY A 90 -4.01 0.61 0.35
C GLY A 90 -3.77 0.10 1.77
N ASP A 91 -3.77 -1.22 1.97
CA ASP A 91 -3.43 -1.82 3.27
C ASP A 91 -1.95 -1.62 3.59
N ILE A 92 -1.07 -1.79 2.59
CA ILE A 92 0.37 -1.50 2.72
C ILE A 92 0.60 -0.03 3.05
N ALA A 93 -0.08 0.90 2.36
CA ALA A 93 -0.02 2.33 2.65
C ALA A 93 -0.54 2.69 4.06
N MET A 94 -1.43 1.86 4.63
CA MET A 94 -1.89 1.98 6.02
C MET A 94 -0.95 1.30 7.03
N GLY A 95 0.18 0.75 6.57
CA GLY A 95 1.24 0.19 7.41
C GLY A 95 1.12 -1.31 7.67
N VAL A 96 0.36 -2.06 6.87
CA VAL A 96 0.38 -3.53 6.96
C VAL A 96 1.78 -4.04 6.66
N GLU A 97 2.33 -4.84 7.59
CA GLU A 97 3.66 -5.43 7.45
C GLU A 97 3.53 -6.86 6.93
N ILE A 98 4.35 -7.22 5.95
CA ILE A 98 4.43 -8.56 5.38
C ILE A 98 5.85 -9.09 5.54
N LYS A 99 5.98 -10.34 5.99
CA LYS A 99 7.28 -11.02 6.11
C LYS A 99 7.17 -12.46 5.61
N GLN A 100 8.11 -12.90 4.77
CA GLN A 100 8.25 -14.32 4.44
C GLN A 100 8.73 -15.11 5.67
N ILE A 101 8.11 -16.26 5.91
CA ILE A 101 8.37 -17.09 7.10
C ILE A 101 8.76 -18.54 6.77
N SER A 102 8.74 -18.95 5.50
CA SER A 102 9.27 -20.23 5.03
C SER A 102 9.57 -20.20 3.54
#